data_AF-A0A7M7M2G2-F1
#
_entry.id   AF-A0A7M7M2G2-F1
#
_cell.length_a   1.000
_cell.length_b   1.000
_cell.length_c   1.000
_cell.angle_alpha   90.00
_cell.angle_beta   90.00
_cell.angle_gamma   90.00
#
_symmetry.space_group_name_H-M   'P 1'
#
loop_
_entity.id
_entity.type
_entity.pdbx_description
1 polymer ?
#
loop_
_entity_poly.entity_id
_entity_poly.type
_entity_poly.pdbx_seq_one_letter_code
_entity_poly.pdbx_strand_id
1 'polypeptide(L)'
;MLQTEKPNVFLREIIMKLWTARDLANRALDLKKVHINIPNRSPVKRIQLSLLRLLISIFNDFLERQRGYSPEEKAKMLRGSTYILSQKIRDLRSQERGKSAARKRVRYN
;
A
#
# COMPACT_ATOMS: atom_id res chain seq x y z
N MET A 1 13.96 20.94 -18.91
CA MET A 1 12.82 20.63 -18.03
C MET A 1 13.19 19.47 -17.15
N LEU A 2 13.29 19.64 -15.83
CA LEU A 2 13.42 18.51 -14.90
C LEU A 2 12.13 17.68 -14.98
N GLN A 3 12.21 16.43 -15.43
CA GLN A 3 11.09 15.51 -15.32
C GLN A 3 10.78 15.30 -13.84
N THR A 4 9.74 15.95 -13.35
CA THR A 4 9.23 15.72 -12.00
C THR A 4 8.56 14.36 -11.97
N GLU A 5 8.98 13.51 -11.03
CA GLU A 5 8.37 12.20 -10.82
C GLU A 5 6.85 12.33 -10.62
N LYS A 6 6.08 11.42 -11.21
CA LYS A 6 4.61 11.43 -11.06
C LYS A 6 4.24 11.09 -9.61
N PRO A 7 3.33 11.83 -8.94
CA PRO A 7 2.98 11.58 -7.53
C PRO A 7 2.56 10.14 -7.21
N ASN A 8 1.83 9.49 -8.12
CA ASN A 8 1.39 8.10 -7.93
C ASN A 8 2.55 7.09 -7.99
N VAL A 9 3.61 7.38 -8.75
CA VAL A 9 4.80 6.55 -8.83
C VAL A 9 5.56 6.68 -7.51
N PHE A 10 5.89 7.91 -7.11
CA PHE A 10 6.55 8.21 -5.85
C PHE A 10 5.83 7.58 -4.66
N LEU A 11 4.50 7.74 -4.57
CA LEU A 11 3.72 7.16 -3.47
C LEU A 11 3.85 5.64 -3.41
N ARG A 12 3.79 4.94 -4.56
CA ARG A 12 3.92 3.48 -4.62
C ARG A 12 5.32 3.02 -4.20
N GLU A 13 6.35 3.78 -4.55
CA GLU A 13 7.72 3.49 -4.13
C GLU A 13 7.89 3.65 -2.63
N ILE A 14 7.44 4.78 -2.05
CA ILE A 14 7.54 5.01 -0.60
C ILE A 14 6.75 3.95 0.19
N ILE A 15 5.57 3.53 -0.28
CA ILE A 15 4.84 2.40 0.33
C ILE A 15 5.72 1.16 0.41
N MET A 16 6.47 0.83 -0.65
CA MET A 16 7.33 -0.35 -0.68
C MET A 16 8.64 -0.17 0.11
N LYS A 17 9.05 1.07 0.42
CA LYS A 17 10.16 1.35 1.34
C LYS A 17 9.76 1.25 2.81
N LEU A 18 8.52 1.62 3.14
CA LEU A 18 8.01 1.57 4.52
C LEU A 18 7.53 0.17 4.94
N TRP A 19 7.08 -0.65 4.00
CA TRP A 19 6.63 -2.02 4.27
C TRP A 19 7.20 -3.01 3.25
N THR A 20 7.59 -4.19 3.73
CA THR A 20 7.83 -5.32 2.82
C THR A 20 6.52 -5.77 2.18
N ALA A 21 6.59 -6.33 0.96
CA ALA A 21 5.43 -6.90 0.28
C ALA A 21 4.70 -7.95 1.14
N ARG A 22 5.50 -8.78 1.84
CA ARG A 22 5.03 -9.84 2.72
C ARG A 22 4.27 -9.31 3.93
N ASP A 23 4.76 -8.24 4.55
CA ASP A 23 4.11 -7.62 5.70
C ASP A 23 2.83 -6.92 5.26
N LEU A 24 2.91 -6.13 4.20
CA LEU A 24 1.80 -5.32 3.72
C LEU A 24 0.61 -6.19 3.25
N ALA A 25 0.87 -7.35 2.65
CA ALA A 25 -0.16 -8.33 2.28
C ALA A 25 -0.99 -8.83 3.47
N ASN A 26 -0.43 -8.78 4.69
CA ASN A 26 -1.09 -9.18 5.92
C ASN A 26 -1.54 -7.99 6.80
N ARG A 27 -1.67 -6.80 6.19
CA ARG A 27 -2.24 -5.61 6.83
C ARG A 27 -3.59 -5.23 6.22
N ALA A 28 -4.35 -4.42 6.95
CA ALA A 28 -5.53 -3.73 6.43
C ALA A 28 -5.67 -2.34 7.07
N LEU A 29 -6.22 -1.39 6.31
CA LEU A 29 -6.63 -0.09 6.85
C LEU A 29 -7.86 -0.22 7.76
N ASP A 30 -8.77 -1.10 7.37
CA ASP A 30 -9.98 -1.46 8.10
C ASP A 30 -10.12 -2.99 8.13
N LEU A 31 -10.11 -3.57 9.33
CA LEU A 31 -10.21 -5.01 9.54
C LEU A 31 -11.59 -5.56 9.18
N LYS A 32 -12.65 -4.74 9.24
CA LYS A 32 -14.03 -5.18 8.90
C LYS A 32 -14.16 -5.55 7.43
N LYS A 33 -13.27 -5.05 6.57
CA LYS A 33 -13.24 -5.32 5.12
C LYS A 33 -12.47 -6.60 4.77
N VAL A 34 -11.97 -7.33 5.76
CA VAL A 34 -11.19 -8.55 5.57
C VAL A 34 -12.02 -9.74 6.00
N HIS A 35 -12.50 -10.52 5.02
CA HIS A 35 -13.35 -11.69 5.30
C HIS A 35 -12.58 -13.02 5.36
N ILE A 36 -11.39 -13.08 4.75
CA ILE A 36 -10.64 -14.34 4.56
C ILE A 36 -9.17 -14.11 4.88
N ASN A 37 -8.59 -14.96 5.72
CA ASN A 37 -7.15 -14.99 6.03
C ASN A 37 -6.31 -15.64 4.93
N ILE A 38 -5.03 -15.27 4.83
CA ILE A 38 -4.08 -15.99 3.98
C ILE A 38 -3.76 -17.33 4.68
N PRO A 39 -3.86 -18.49 4.00
CA PRO A 39 -3.53 -19.77 4.61
C PRO A 39 -2.10 -19.79 5.18
N ASN A 40 -1.90 -20.48 6.31
CA ASN A 40 -0.61 -20.61 6.99
C ASN A 40 0.07 -19.26 7.35
N ARG A 41 -0.73 -18.22 7.60
CA ARG A 41 -0.26 -16.92 8.09
C ARG A 41 -1.02 -16.52 9.34
N SER A 42 -0.39 -15.68 10.15
CA SER A 42 -1.07 -15.02 11.27
C SER A 42 -2.28 -14.22 10.78
N PRO A 43 -3.29 -14.00 11.63
CA PRO A 43 -4.43 -13.14 11.31
C PRO A 43 -4.00 -11.77 10.78
N VAL A 44 -4.84 -11.19 9.92
CA VAL A 44 -4.60 -9.84 9.40
C VAL A 44 -4.57 -8.84 10.54
N LYS A 45 -3.58 -7.96 10.52
CA LYS A 45 -3.41 -6.91 11.52
C LYS A 45 -3.76 -5.55 10.92
N ARG A 46 -4.20 -4.61 11.75
CA ARG A 46 -4.33 -3.22 11.31
C ARG A 46 -2.96 -2.69 10.89
N ILE A 47 -2.95 -1.78 9.92
CA ILE A 47 -1.73 -1.08 9.52
C ILE A 47 -1.17 -0.29 10.71
N GLN A 48 0.15 -0.19 10.80
CA GLN A 48 0.82 0.61 11.83
C GLN A 48 0.51 2.09 11.61
N LEU A 49 -0.13 2.72 12.59
CA LEU A 49 -0.55 4.12 12.49
C LEU A 49 0.63 5.09 12.37
N SER A 50 1.75 4.80 13.02
CA SER A 50 2.98 5.60 12.93
C SER A 50 3.54 5.63 11.51
N LEU A 51 3.64 4.48 10.86
CA LEU A 51 4.10 4.38 9.47
C LEU A 51 3.10 4.98 8.47
N LEU A 52 1.79 4.86 8.74
CA LEU A 52 0.78 5.53 7.91
C LEU A 52 0.89 7.05 7.99
N ARG A 53 1.09 7.61 9.20
CA ARG A 53 1.34 9.05 9.37
C ARG A 53 2.60 9.49 8.64
N LEU A 54 3.69 8.72 8.78
CA LEU A 54 4.94 8.99 8.07
C LEU A 54 4.77 8.99 6.55
N LEU A 55 4.05 8.01 5.99
CA LEU A 55 3.72 7.96 4.56
C LEU A 55 3.00 9.24 4.11
N ILE A 56 1.97 9.65 4.86
CA ILE A 56 1.16 10.84 4.54
C ILE A 56 2.03 12.10 4.61
N SER A 57 2.88 12.24 5.64
CA SER A 57 3.79 13.39 5.78
C SER A 57 4.80 13.46 4.64
N ILE A 58 5.49 12.36 4.31
CA ILE A 58 6.45 12.32 3.20
C ILE A 58 5.76 12.66 1.88
N PHE A 59 4.55 12.12 1.65
CA PHE A 59 3.82 12.39 0.42
C PHE A 59 3.33 13.84 0.34
N ASN A 60 2.90 14.41 1.45
CA ASN A 60 2.54 15.83 1.53
C ASN A 60 3.74 16.72 1.18
N ASP A 61 4.90 16.48 1.81
CA ASP A 61 6.12 17.26 1.55
C ASP A 61 6.58 17.14 0.09
N PHE A 62 6.43 15.95 -0.51
CA PHE A 62 6.67 15.75 -1.93
C PHE A 62 5.72 16.59 -2.79
N LEU A 63 4.41 16.57 -2.50
CA LEU A 63 3.40 17.33 -3.24
C LEU A 63 3.61 18.85 -3.11
N GLU A 64 3.99 19.35 -1.94
CA GLU A 64 4.26 20.78 -1.74
C GLU A 64 5.38 21.29 -2.64
N ARG A 65 6.41 20.47 -2.88
CA ARG A 65 7.52 20.79 -3.79
C ARG A 65 7.14 20.76 -5.27
N GLN A 66 5.99 20.18 -5.63
CA GLN A 66 5.52 20.15 -7.02
C GLN A 66 4.90 21.49 -7.41
N ARG A 67 5.49 22.15 -8.41
CA ARG A 67 4.98 23.42 -8.96
C ARG A 67 3.87 23.25 -10.00
N GLY A 68 3.71 22.05 -10.55
CA GLY A 68 2.77 21.76 -11.63
C GLY A 68 1.35 21.36 -11.20
N TYR A 69 1.05 21.40 -9.90
CA TYR A 69 -0.27 21.04 -9.37
C TYR A 69 -0.85 22.17 -8.53
N SER A 70 -2.14 22.42 -8.66
CA SER A 70 -2.86 23.37 -7.81
C SER A 70 -2.97 22.83 -6.37
N PRO A 71 -3.23 23.70 -5.37
CA PRO A 71 -3.50 23.27 -4.01
C PRO A 71 -4.64 22.23 -3.92
N GLU A 72 -5.70 22.40 -4.71
CA GLU A 72 -6.86 21.51 -4.75
C GLU A 72 -6.49 20.12 -5.29
N GLU A 73 -5.65 20.09 -6.33
CA GLU A 73 -5.13 18.85 -6.90
C GLU A 73 -4.26 18.11 -5.89
N LYS A 74 -3.32 18.82 -5.24
CA LYS A 74 -2.48 18.25 -4.19
C LYS A 74 -3.32 17.67 -3.05
N ALA A 75 -4.32 18.41 -2.58
CA ALA A 75 -5.22 17.95 -1.52
C ALA A 75 -6.03 16.70 -1.96
N LYS A 76 -6.49 16.66 -3.23
CA LYS A 76 -7.16 15.48 -3.79
C LYS A 76 -6.24 14.26 -3.83
N MET A 77 -4.98 14.43 -4.26
CA MET A 77 -3.99 13.37 -4.27
C MET A 77 -3.67 12.86 -2.86
N LEU A 78 -3.49 13.78 -1.90
CA LEU A 78 -3.22 13.43 -0.52
C LEU A 78 -4.37 12.62 0.10
N ARG A 79 -5.62 13.04 -0.10
CA ARG A 79 -6.81 12.24 0.32
C ARG A 79 -6.85 10.86 -0.35
N GLY A 80 -6.47 10.80 -1.63
CA GLY A 80 -6.41 9.56 -2.41
C GLY A 80 -5.28 8.60 -2.02
N SER A 81 -4.28 9.05 -1.24
CA SER A 81 -3.12 8.22 -0.88
C SER A 81 -3.49 6.94 -0.14
N THR A 82 -4.45 7.03 0.79
CA THR A 82 -4.96 5.87 1.55
C THR A 82 -5.72 4.88 0.66
N TYR A 83 -6.40 5.36 -0.39
CA TYR A 83 -7.03 4.51 -1.38
C TYR A 83 -5.98 3.73 -2.18
N ILE A 84 -4.92 4.39 -2.64
CA ILE A 84 -3.81 3.75 -3.37
C ILE A 84 -3.14 2.68 -2.50
N LEU A 85 -2.89 2.99 -1.23
CA LEU A 85 -2.37 2.02 -0.25
C LEU A 85 -3.31 0.82 -0.07
N SER A 86 -4.63 1.06 0.02
CA SER A 86 -5.64 -0.01 0.10
C SER A 86 -5.60 -0.94 -1.11
N GLN A 87 -5.50 -0.38 -2.32
CA GLN A 87 -5.35 -1.18 -3.54
C GLN A 87 -4.07 -2.01 -3.50
N LYS A 88 -2.94 -1.39 -3.11
CA LYS A 88 -1.65 -2.11 -3.03
C LYS A 88 -1.70 -3.27 -2.05
N ILE A 89 -2.32 -3.09 -0.87
CA ILE A 89 -2.55 -4.15 0.11
C ILE A 89 -3.37 -5.29 -0.50
N ARG A 90 -4.46 -4.97 -1.20
CA ARG A 90 -5.35 -5.95 -1.85
C ARG A 90 -4.59 -6.76 -2.90
N ASP A 91 -3.83 -6.11 -3.76
CA ASP A 91 -3.06 -6.75 -4.83
C ASP A 91 -2.03 -7.72 -4.23
N LEU A 92 -1.24 -7.26 -3.26
CA LEU A 92 -0.22 -8.08 -2.59
C LEU A 92 -0.85 -9.27 -1.85
N ARG A 93 -2.00 -9.06 -1.21
CA ARG A 93 -2.76 -10.12 -0.56
C ARG A 93 -3.24 -11.18 -1.57
N SER A 94 -3.77 -10.76 -2.71
CA SER A 94 -4.20 -11.65 -3.78
C SER A 94 -3.03 -12.50 -4.28
N GLN A 95 -1.88 -11.87 -4.53
CA GLN A 95 -0.65 -12.55 -4.95
C GLN A 95 -0.16 -13.57 -3.92
N GLU A 96 -0.12 -13.22 -2.63
CA GLU A 96 0.32 -14.13 -1.57
C GLU A 96 -0.65 -15.32 -1.37
N ARG A 97 -1.96 -15.11 -1.58
CA ARG A 97 -2.93 -16.21 -1.60
C ARG A 97 -2.70 -17.14 -2.78
N GLY A 98 -2.46 -16.61 -3.98
CA GLY A 98 -2.12 -17.40 -5.16
C GLY A 98 -0.88 -18.27 -4.94
N LYS A 99 0.20 -17.69 -4.40
CA LYS A 99 1.42 -18.43 -4.04
C LYS A 99 1.15 -19.52 -3.00
N SER A 100 0.32 -19.23 -1.99
CA SER A 100 -0.01 -20.21 -0.95
C SER A 100 -0.82 -21.39 -1.50
N ALA A 101 -1.74 -21.13 -2.43
CA ALA A 101 -2.50 -22.16 -3.13
C ALA A 101 -1.59 -23.02 -4.03
N ALA A 102 -0.66 -22.40 -4.76
CA ALA A 102 0.31 -23.11 -5.60
C ALA A 102 1.22 -24.04 -4.76
N ARG A 103 1.74 -23.55 -3.63
CA ARG A 103 2.55 -24.36 -2.71
C ARG A 103 1.79 -25.55 -2.13
N LYS A 104 0.48 -25.39 -1.89
CA LYS A 104 -0.36 -26.51 -1.44
C LYS A 104 -0.43 -27.59 -2.53
N ARG A 105 -0.68 -27.22 -3.79
CA ARG A 105 -0.74 -28.19 -4.91
C ARG A 105 0.55 -29.00 -5.08
N VAL A 106 1.70 -28.35 -4.98
CA VAL A 106 3.02 -29.03 -5.10
C VAL A 106 3.29 -30.02 -3.96
N ARG A 107 2.72 -29.81 -2.77
CA ARG A 107 2.97 -30.68 -1.60
C ARG A 107 2.13 -31.97 -1.61
N TYR A 108 1.08 -32.04 -2.43
CA TYR A 108 0.16 -33.17 -2.51
C TYR A 108 0.21 -33.90 -3.88
N ASN A 109 1.15 -33.52 -4.74
CA ASN A 109 1.57 -34.29 -5.91
C ASN A 109 2.93 -34.92 -5.62
#